data_AF-D8TJQ9-F1
#
_entry.id   AF-D8TJQ9-F1
#
_cell.length_a   1.000
_cell.length_b   1.000
_cell.length_c   1.000
_cell.angle_alpha   90.00
_cell.angle_beta   90.00
_cell.angle_gamma   90.00
#
_symmetry.space_group_name_H-M   'P 1'
#
loop_
_entity.id
_entity.type
_entity.pdbx_description
1 polymer ?
#
loop_
_entity_poly.entity_id
_entity_poly.type
_entity_poly.pdbx_seq_one_letter_code
_entity_poly.pdbx_strand_id
1 'polypeptide(L)'
;MYLIFQDKASVARATIMARPASAVWQVVSLFVALQFSAVAYALRDRGCPTFGTNTSYGPPPLPLSYDGYMPAIDNETMWLHYNRHAGGAIANFNAVLARYPALQTMPLAAILEQLGLPRFVQKYKLLANDTTALRNNGGSMYNHAIFWRIMTTYNTSSPSVLSYDLATKVNETWGSPTAMLDALRSAAGSLFGSGWAWVIYRPDGTLGIASTPNQDNPIMRRLVSAASEGVPLIGVDVWEHAYYLKYRNVRSAYLLQWVNLVDWSYFQRNYDLAKRGKIDSIYC
;
A
#
# COMPACT_ATOMS: atom_id res chain seq x y z
N MET A 1 -6.80 -94.66 14.93
CA MET A 1 -5.65 -95.08 15.76
C MET A 1 -4.68 -93.93 15.81
N TYR A 2 -4.51 -93.36 17.00
CA TYR A 2 -3.47 -92.41 17.46
C TYR A 2 -3.36 -91.03 16.77
N LEU A 3 -3.17 -89.88 17.42
CA LEU A 3 -3.31 -89.33 18.79
C LEU A 3 -2.33 -88.12 18.84
N ILE A 4 -2.69 -87.03 19.57
CA ILE A 4 -1.77 -86.15 20.37
C ILE A 4 -0.86 -85.19 19.54
N PHE A 5 -0.49 -83.95 19.88
CA PHE A 5 -0.85 -82.83 20.78
C PHE A 5 0.17 -81.69 20.44
N GLN A 6 -0.19 -80.41 20.70
CA GLN A 6 0.67 -79.23 20.99
C GLN A 6 1.66 -78.75 19.88
N ASP A 7 2.04 -77.48 19.74
CA ASP A 7 2.29 -76.45 20.74
C ASP A 7 2.21 -75.00 20.17
N LYS A 8 2.22 -74.06 21.12
CA LYS A 8 1.96 -72.61 21.14
C LYS A 8 2.70 -71.72 20.11
N ALA A 9 2.06 -70.60 19.77
CA ALA A 9 2.68 -69.26 19.89
C ALA A 9 1.62 -68.15 19.85
N SER A 10 1.53 -67.41 20.95
CA SER A 10 0.72 -66.22 21.19
C SER A 10 1.32 -64.97 20.53
N VAL A 11 0.52 -64.23 19.75
CA VAL A 11 0.85 -62.87 19.29
C VAL A 11 0.03 -61.86 20.10
N ALA A 12 0.71 -61.13 20.98
CA ALA A 12 0.13 -60.06 21.77
C ALA A 12 -0.15 -58.82 20.89
N ARG A 13 -1.36 -58.26 21.01
CA ARG A 13 -1.71 -56.94 20.47
C ARG A 13 -1.07 -55.86 21.34
N ALA A 14 -0.19 -55.05 20.75
CA ALA A 14 0.28 -53.81 21.34
C ALA A 14 -0.62 -52.65 20.91
N THR A 15 -1.45 -52.16 21.84
CA THR A 15 -2.20 -50.91 21.71
C THR A 15 -1.24 -49.76 21.96
N ILE A 16 -0.91 -48.97 20.93
CA ILE A 16 -0.13 -47.73 21.09
C ILE A 16 -1.09 -46.65 21.59
N MET A 17 -1.00 -46.30 22.88
CA MET A 17 -1.61 -45.09 23.42
C MET A 17 -0.86 -43.86 22.89
N ALA A 18 -1.54 -43.03 22.11
CA ALA A 18 -1.07 -41.69 21.78
C ALA A 18 -1.11 -40.82 23.04
N ARG A 19 0.03 -40.25 23.44
CA ARG A 19 0.12 -39.22 24.48
C ARG A 19 -0.22 -37.85 23.87
N PRO A 20 -0.95 -36.96 24.56
CA PRO A 20 -1.22 -35.62 24.05
C PRO A 20 0.05 -34.77 24.15
N ALA A 21 0.41 -34.10 23.05
CA ALA A 21 1.46 -33.09 23.06
C ALA A 21 1.03 -31.93 23.97
N SER A 22 1.87 -31.57 24.94
CA SER A 22 1.61 -30.51 25.90
C SER A 22 1.64 -29.13 25.23
N ALA A 23 0.71 -28.26 25.64
CA ALA A 23 0.42 -26.92 25.11
C ALA A 23 1.56 -25.87 25.25
N VAL A 24 2.78 -26.29 25.60
CA VAL A 24 3.91 -25.41 25.89
C VAL A 24 4.64 -24.96 24.62
N TRP A 25 4.54 -25.72 23.52
CA TRP A 25 5.21 -25.39 22.25
C TRP A 25 4.44 -24.43 21.34
N GLN A 26 3.16 -24.16 21.61
CA GLN A 26 2.38 -23.19 20.82
C GLN A 26 2.57 -21.73 21.27
N VAL A 27 3.00 -21.51 22.52
CA VAL A 27 3.11 -20.14 23.07
C VAL A 27 4.44 -19.49 22.66
N VAL A 28 5.54 -20.25 22.55
CA VAL A 28 6.86 -19.70 22.17
C VAL A 28 6.89 -19.24 20.71
N SER A 29 6.15 -19.91 19.82
CA SER A 29 6.09 -19.58 18.39
C SER A 29 5.33 -18.28 18.08
N LEU A 30 4.37 -17.86 18.92
CA LEU A 30 3.67 -16.59 18.75
C LEU A 30 4.54 -15.37 19.14
N PHE A 31 5.38 -15.49 20.17
CA PHE A 31 6.19 -14.36 20.63
C PHE A 31 7.33 -14.00 19.67
N VAL A 32 7.88 -14.97 18.95
CA VAL A 32 8.95 -14.72 17.97
C VAL A 32 8.38 -14.02 16.73
N ALA A 33 7.21 -14.41 16.23
CA ALA A 33 6.58 -13.80 15.07
C ALA A 33 6.23 -12.31 15.28
N LEU A 34 5.73 -11.95 16.46
CA LEU A 34 5.37 -10.57 16.82
C LEU A 34 6.58 -9.62 16.88
N GLN A 35 7.76 -10.10 17.29
CA GLN A 35 8.96 -9.25 17.36
C GLN A 35 9.57 -8.97 15.99
N PHE A 36 9.49 -9.90 15.03
CA PHE A 36 9.95 -9.65 13.66
C PHE A 36 9.07 -8.61 12.93
N SER A 37 7.76 -8.59 13.19
CA SER A 37 6.84 -7.61 12.58
C SER A 37 7.14 -6.18 13.03
N ALA A 38 7.39 -5.96 14.33
CA ALA A 38 7.63 -4.63 14.87
C ALA A 38 8.98 -4.02 14.41
N VAL A 39 10.02 -4.85 14.24
CA VAL A 39 11.34 -4.41 13.78
C VAL A 39 11.35 -4.09 12.28
N ALA A 40 10.63 -4.87 11.45
CA ALA A 40 10.42 -4.54 10.04
C ALA A 40 9.62 -3.24 9.86
N TYR A 41 8.69 -2.96 10.78
CA TYR A 41 7.93 -1.72 10.84
C TYR A 41 8.79 -0.50 11.12
N ALA A 42 9.63 -0.56 12.15
CA ALA A 42 10.47 0.58 12.56
C ALA A 42 11.45 1.04 11.47
N LEU A 43 11.83 0.15 10.54
CA LEU A 43 12.66 0.50 9.37
C LEU A 43 11.85 1.18 8.25
N ARG A 44 10.55 0.89 8.12
CA ARG A 44 9.61 1.58 7.21
C ARG A 44 9.11 2.92 7.78
N ASP A 45 9.13 3.05 9.10
CA ASP A 45 8.68 4.23 9.86
C ASP A 45 9.80 5.21 10.20
N ARG A 46 10.89 5.23 9.41
CA ARG A 46 11.80 6.38 9.46
C ARG A 46 11.04 7.60 8.94
N GLY A 47 10.33 8.24 9.86
CA GLY A 47 9.82 9.59 9.69
C GLY A 47 10.94 10.47 9.15
N CYS A 48 10.53 11.51 8.46
CA CYS A 48 11.38 12.47 7.78
C CYS A 48 12.66 12.71 8.60
N PRO A 49 13.85 12.33 8.10
CA PRO A 49 15.08 12.74 8.77
C PRO A 49 15.00 14.26 8.89
N THR A 50 15.24 14.75 10.10
CA THR A 50 15.29 16.19 10.42
C THR A 50 15.85 16.94 9.23
N PHE A 51 15.05 17.82 8.61
CA PHE A 51 15.39 18.50 7.36
C PHE A 51 16.86 18.89 7.39
N GLY A 52 17.68 18.13 6.66
CA GLY A 52 19.05 18.55 6.40
C GLY A 52 18.99 19.82 5.57
N THR A 53 20.14 20.40 5.26
CA THR A 53 20.24 21.52 4.32
C THR A 53 19.83 21.15 2.88
N ASN A 54 19.19 20.00 2.66
CA ASN A 54 18.80 19.51 1.35
C ASN A 54 17.46 20.13 0.94
N THR A 55 17.51 20.98 -0.07
CA THR A 55 16.36 21.73 -0.58
C THR A 55 15.60 21.00 -1.70
N SER A 56 15.79 19.68 -1.82
CA SER A 56 15.24 18.86 -2.91
C SER A 56 14.71 17.51 -2.41
N TYR A 57 13.61 17.05 -2.99
CA TYR A 57 13.04 15.75 -2.67
C TYR A 57 13.79 14.62 -3.36
N GLY A 58 14.09 13.54 -2.63
CA GLY A 58 14.65 12.30 -3.16
C GLY A 58 13.61 11.18 -3.29
N PRO A 59 13.88 10.12 -4.06
CA PRO A 59 13.00 8.96 -4.11
C PRO A 59 13.02 8.22 -2.76
N PRO A 60 11.86 7.78 -2.25
CA PRO A 60 11.80 6.96 -1.06
C PRO A 60 12.35 5.57 -1.37
N PRO A 61 12.99 4.90 -0.41
CA PRO A 61 13.49 3.55 -0.63
C PRO A 61 12.34 2.60 -0.98
N LEU A 62 12.57 1.70 -1.93
CA LEU A 62 11.65 0.60 -2.19
C LEU A 62 11.63 -0.35 -0.99
N PRO A 63 10.44 -0.83 -0.56
CA PRO A 63 10.36 -1.82 0.51
C PRO A 63 10.92 -3.19 0.16
N LEU A 64 10.91 -3.56 -1.13
CA LEU A 64 11.41 -4.83 -1.64
C LEU A 64 12.40 -4.57 -2.78
N SER A 65 13.20 -5.57 -3.13
CA SER A 65 13.91 -5.59 -4.41
C SER A 65 12.93 -5.56 -5.58
N TYR A 66 13.42 -5.21 -6.77
CA TYR A 66 12.59 -5.10 -7.97
C TYR A 66 11.85 -6.41 -8.32
N ASP A 67 12.45 -7.57 -8.05
CA ASP A 67 11.84 -8.90 -8.24
C ASP A 67 10.97 -9.36 -7.06
N GLY A 68 10.99 -8.66 -5.92
CA GLY A 68 10.23 -9.01 -4.72
C GLY A 68 8.71 -8.92 -4.87
N TYR A 69 8.23 -8.32 -5.96
CA TYR A 69 6.80 -8.16 -6.30
C TYR A 69 6.29 -9.26 -7.23
N MET A 70 7.15 -10.20 -7.64
CA MET A 70 6.74 -11.36 -8.44
C MET A 70 5.88 -12.33 -7.61
N PRO A 71 4.94 -13.07 -8.24
CA PRO A 71 4.66 -13.10 -9.67
C PRO A 71 3.77 -11.96 -10.21
N ALA A 72 3.24 -11.08 -9.36
CA ALA A 72 2.25 -10.07 -9.76
C ALA A 72 2.83 -8.92 -10.60
N ILE A 73 4.04 -8.47 -10.31
CA ILE A 73 4.72 -7.44 -11.11
C ILE A 73 6.11 -7.96 -11.45
N ASP A 74 6.49 -7.89 -12.73
CA ASP A 74 7.81 -8.33 -13.17
C ASP A 74 8.90 -7.30 -12.82
N ASN A 75 10.13 -7.80 -12.72
CA ASN A 75 11.31 -7.03 -12.34
C ASN A 75 11.56 -5.81 -13.26
N GLU A 76 11.33 -5.94 -14.57
CA GLU A 76 11.56 -4.85 -15.53
C GLU A 76 10.54 -3.73 -15.33
N THR A 77 9.27 -4.07 -15.16
CA THR A 77 8.20 -3.13 -14.81
C THR A 77 8.53 -2.39 -13.53
N MET A 78 8.91 -3.09 -12.45
CA MET A 78 9.28 -2.42 -11.19
C MET A 78 10.48 -1.48 -11.34
N TRP A 79 11.50 -1.89 -12.10
CA TRP A 79 12.65 -1.04 -12.37
C TRP A 79 12.27 0.23 -13.14
N LEU A 80 11.46 0.11 -14.20
CA LEU A 80 10.99 1.25 -14.99
C LEU A 80 10.08 2.17 -14.17
N HIS A 81 9.14 1.59 -13.43
CA HIS A 81 8.16 2.32 -12.62
C HIS A 81 8.85 3.18 -11.55
N TYR A 82 9.84 2.61 -10.86
CA TYR A 82 10.62 3.34 -9.86
C TYR A 82 11.64 4.31 -10.48
N ASN A 83 12.55 3.84 -11.34
CA ASN A 83 13.69 4.65 -11.80
C ASN A 83 13.32 5.65 -12.90
N ARG A 84 12.33 5.34 -13.74
CA ARG A 84 11.96 6.19 -14.88
C ARG A 84 10.72 7.00 -14.58
N HIS A 85 9.60 6.36 -14.25
CA HIS A 85 8.33 7.07 -14.05
C HIS A 85 8.36 7.94 -12.78
N ALA A 86 8.62 7.35 -11.61
CA ALA A 86 8.74 8.12 -10.37
C ALA A 86 10.00 9.02 -10.39
N GLY A 87 11.14 8.53 -10.88
CA GLY A 87 12.38 9.31 -11.02
C GLY A 87 12.21 10.58 -11.87
N GLY A 88 11.54 10.47 -13.01
CA GLY A 88 11.24 11.62 -13.88
C GLY A 88 10.30 12.63 -13.21
N ALA A 89 9.28 12.16 -12.50
CA ALA A 89 8.39 13.04 -11.74
C ALA A 89 9.13 13.81 -10.65
N ILE A 90 10.02 13.16 -9.90
CA ILE A 90 10.84 13.81 -8.87
C ILE A 90 11.72 14.91 -9.49
N ALA A 91 12.41 14.61 -10.59
CA ALA A 91 13.26 15.60 -11.28
C ALA A 91 12.45 16.82 -11.74
N ASN A 92 11.30 16.59 -12.38
CA ASN A 92 10.43 17.64 -12.87
C ASN A 92 9.81 18.47 -11.73
N PHE A 93 9.39 17.82 -10.65
CA PHE A 93 8.85 18.51 -9.46
C PHE A 93 9.90 19.43 -8.85
N ASN A 94 11.11 18.93 -8.61
CA ASN A 94 12.21 19.71 -8.05
C ASN A 94 12.61 20.89 -8.96
N ALA A 95 12.61 20.71 -10.29
CA ALA A 95 12.90 21.78 -11.24
C ALA A 95 11.88 22.94 -11.18
N VAL A 96 10.61 22.63 -10.92
CA VAL A 96 9.56 23.66 -10.71
C VAL A 96 9.69 24.28 -9.33
N LEU A 97 9.87 23.45 -8.30
CA LEU A 97 9.98 23.87 -6.90
C LEU A 97 11.20 24.78 -6.63
N ALA A 98 12.26 24.67 -7.43
CA ALA A 98 13.41 25.57 -7.38
C ALA A 98 13.02 27.07 -7.48
N ARG A 99 11.90 27.38 -8.15
CA ARG A 99 11.35 28.74 -8.26
C ARG A 99 10.59 29.22 -7.01
N TYR A 100 10.31 28.32 -6.07
CA TYR A 100 9.49 28.58 -4.88
C TYR A 100 10.23 28.15 -3.59
N PRO A 101 11.29 28.86 -3.16
CA PRO A 101 12.10 28.46 -2.00
C PRO A 101 11.30 28.24 -0.72
N ALA A 102 10.22 29.01 -0.50
CA ALA A 102 9.36 28.87 0.66
C ALA A 102 8.57 27.54 0.72
N LEU A 103 8.52 26.78 -0.37
CA LEU A 103 7.89 25.47 -0.43
C LEU A 103 8.89 24.30 -0.25
N GLN A 104 10.19 24.54 -0.43
CA GLN A 104 11.22 23.48 -0.42
C GLN A 104 11.37 22.77 0.93
N THR A 105 10.96 23.41 2.01
CA THR A 105 10.99 22.86 3.37
C THR A 105 9.64 22.30 3.82
N MET A 106 8.61 22.36 2.97
CA MET A 106 7.31 21.79 3.30
C MET A 106 7.31 20.27 3.03
N PRO A 107 6.57 19.46 3.79
CA PRO A 107 6.28 18.09 3.36
C PRO A 107 5.48 18.10 2.05
N LEU A 108 5.72 17.14 1.15
CA LEU A 108 5.02 17.07 -0.14
C LEU A 108 3.50 17.06 0.03
N ALA A 109 2.98 16.26 0.97
CA ALA A 109 1.56 16.16 1.26
C ALA A 109 0.94 17.53 1.59
N ALA A 110 1.64 18.35 2.39
CA ALA A 110 1.17 19.66 2.79
C ALA A 110 1.09 20.65 1.61
N ILE A 111 1.94 20.49 0.58
CA ILE A 111 1.84 21.24 -0.68
C ILE A 111 0.61 20.75 -1.45
N LEU A 112 0.48 19.44 -1.66
CA LEU A 112 -0.58 18.84 -2.47
C LEU A 112 -1.99 19.12 -1.92
N GLU A 113 -2.16 19.05 -0.59
CA GLU A 113 -3.43 19.35 0.08
C GLU A 113 -3.93 20.77 -0.16
N GLN A 114 -3.02 21.70 -0.41
CA GLN A 114 -3.33 23.12 -0.49
C GLN A 114 -3.27 23.66 -1.92
N LEU A 115 -2.76 22.88 -2.87
CA LEU A 115 -2.47 23.35 -4.23
C LEU A 115 -3.73 23.80 -4.99
N GLY A 116 -4.89 23.23 -4.70
CA GLY A 116 -6.19 23.67 -5.25
C GLY A 116 -6.84 24.85 -4.52
N LEU A 117 -6.24 25.36 -3.43
CA LEU A 117 -6.81 26.45 -2.65
C LEU A 117 -6.30 27.80 -3.19
N PRO A 118 -7.19 28.72 -3.61
CA PRO A 118 -6.78 30.02 -4.16
C PRO A 118 -5.85 30.82 -3.23
N ARG A 119 -6.10 30.75 -1.92
CA ARG A 119 -5.26 31.40 -0.89
C ARG A 119 -3.81 30.90 -0.89
N PHE A 120 -3.57 29.62 -1.17
CA PHE A 120 -2.23 29.03 -1.20
C PHE A 120 -1.50 29.47 -2.46
N VAL A 121 -2.16 29.34 -3.62
CA VAL A 121 -1.66 29.80 -4.92
C VAL A 121 -1.29 31.29 -4.85
N GLN A 122 -2.15 32.12 -4.27
CA GLN A 122 -1.90 33.56 -4.09
C GLN A 122 -0.75 33.84 -3.11
N LYS A 123 -0.73 33.18 -1.94
CA LYS A 123 0.31 33.36 -0.91
C LYS A 123 1.71 33.11 -1.46
N TYR A 124 1.87 32.04 -2.24
CA TYR A 124 3.16 31.63 -2.81
C TYR A 124 3.38 32.13 -4.24
N LYS A 125 2.43 32.92 -4.78
CA LYS A 125 2.48 33.50 -6.13
C LYS A 125 2.75 32.45 -7.22
N LEU A 126 2.10 31.30 -7.11
CA LEU A 126 2.30 30.20 -8.06
C LEU A 126 1.74 30.57 -9.43
N LEU A 127 2.54 30.40 -10.47
CA LEU A 127 2.07 30.53 -11.85
C LEU A 127 1.12 29.37 -12.20
N ALA A 128 0.17 29.59 -13.12
CA ALA A 128 -0.81 28.56 -13.49
C ALA A 128 -0.15 27.27 -14.03
N ASN A 129 0.84 27.41 -14.92
CA ASN A 129 1.59 26.27 -15.47
C ASN A 129 2.42 25.56 -14.39
N ASP A 130 2.99 26.31 -13.45
CA ASP A 130 3.77 25.75 -12.35
C ASP A 130 2.89 25.02 -11.35
N THR A 131 1.70 25.57 -11.05
CA THR A 131 0.69 24.90 -10.22
C THR A 131 0.28 23.56 -10.85
N THR A 132 0.07 23.54 -12.17
CA THR A 132 -0.23 22.31 -12.91
C THR A 132 0.94 21.32 -12.88
N ALA A 133 2.17 21.79 -13.05
CA ALA A 133 3.36 20.94 -13.00
C ALA A 133 3.62 20.37 -11.60
N LEU A 134 3.41 21.16 -10.54
CA LEU A 134 3.48 20.70 -9.16
C LEU A 134 2.39 19.67 -8.86
N ARG A 135 1.16 19.87 -9.36
CA ARG A 135 0.05 18.91 -9.23
C ARG A 135 0.41 17.57 -9.85
N ASN A 136 0.79 17.58 -11.13
CA ASN A 136 1.02 16.36 -11.89
C ASN A 136 2.24 15.58 -11.37
N ASN A 137 3.37 16.26 -11.15
CA ASN A 137 4.59 15.59 -10.72
C ASN A 137 4.57 15.26 -9.23
N GLY A 138 4.04 16.15 -8.38
CA GLY A 138 3.92 15.90 -6.94
C GLY A 138 2.88 14.82 -6.64
N GLY A 139 1.77 14.82 -7.38
CA GLY A 139 0.81 13.72 -7.39
C GLY A 139 1.46 12.40 -7.78
N SER A 140 2.24 12.38 -8.87
CA SER A 140 3.00 11.19 -9.28
C SER A 140 3.92 10.69 -8.18
N MET A 141 4.72 11.57 -7.59
CA MET A 141 5.60 11.23 -6.45
C MET A 141 4.81 10.55 -5.33
N TYR A 142 3.77 11.21 -4.82
CA TYR A 142 2.98 10.68 -3.70
C TYR A 142 2.32 9.33 -4.06
N ASN A 143 1.69 9.25 -5.24
CA ASN A 143 0.97 8.06 -5.70
C ASN A 143 1.88 6.84 -5.83
N HIS A 144 3.06 6.99 -6.44
CA HIS A 144 4.02 5.89 -6.60
C HIS A 144 4.56 5.43 -5.25
N ALA A 145 4.80 6.37 -4.33
CA ALA A 145 5.39 6.01 -3.06
C ALA A 145 4.42 5.33 -2.10
N ILE A 146 3.13 5.66 -2.14
CA ILE A 146 2.10 4.88 -1.41
C ILE A 146 1.91 3.51 -2.07
N PHE A 147 1.91 3.43 -3.40
CA PHE A 147 1.80 2.17 -4.16
C PHE A 147 2.89 1.16 -3.76
N TRP A 148 4.13 1.61 -3.58
CA TRP A 148 5.25 0.76 -3.15
C TRP A 148 5.11 0.27 -1.73
N ARG A 149 4.66 1.15 -0.84
CA ARG A 149 4.58 0.84 0.59
C ARG A 149 3.36 0.02 0.97
N ILE A 150 2.27 0.12 0.22
CA ILE A 150 1.09 -0.73 0.38
C ILE A 150 1.29 -2.13 -0.21
N MET A 151 2.46 -2.41 -0.79
CA MET A 151 2.81 -3.73 -1.28
C MET A 151 3.87 -4.41 -0.41
N THR A 152 3.75 -5.73 -0.29
CA THR A 152 4.69 -6.62 0.41
C THR A 152 4.85 -7.92 -0.38
N THR A 153 5.67 -8.85 0.12
CA THR A 153 5.92 -10.13 -0.54
C THR A 153 4.61 -10.86 -0.80
N TYR A 154 4.48 -11.38 -2.01
CA TYR A 154 3.26 -12.00 -2.52
C TYR A 154 2.68 -13.06 -1.56
N ASN A 155 1.40 -12.94 -1.22
CA ASN A 155 0.65 -13.83 -0.32
C ASN A 155 1.22 -13.99 1.10
N THR A 156 2.00 -13.03 1.59
CA THR A 156 2.55 -13.10 2.97
C THR A 156 1.78 -12.26 3.99
N SER A 157 0.85 -11.41 3.55
CA SER A 157 0.06 -10.54 4.43
C SER A 157 -1.39 -10.98 4.53
N SER A 158 -2.01 -10.72 5.69
CA SER A 158 -3.36 -11.16 6.03
C SER A 158 -4.16 -10.06 6.73
N PRO A 159 -5.47 -9.92 6.46
CA PRO A 159 -6.34 -8.96 7.16
C PRO A 159 -6.53 -9.29 8.64
N SER A 160 -6.02 -10.42 9.14
CA SER A 160 -6.03 -10.73 10.57
C SER A 160 -5.21 -9.77 11.43
N VAL A 161 -4.34 -8.95 10.81
CA VAL A 161 -3.57 -7.90 11.52
C VAL A 161 -4.38 -6.63 11.77
N LEU A 162 -5.57 -6.50 11.17
CA LEU A 162 -6.41 -5.31 11.34
C LEU A 162 -6.94 -5.24 12.78
N SER A 163 -6.92 -4.04 13.34
CA SER A 163 -7.58 -3.73 14.60
C SER A 163 -9.09 -3.99 14.51
N TYR A 164 -9.72 -4.27 15.66
CA TYR A 164 -11.18 -4.47 15.73
C TYR A 164 -11.96 -3.33 15.09
N ASP A 165 -11.53 -2.08 15.33
CA ASP A 165 -12.15 -0.88 14.78
C ASP A 165 -12.08 -0.83 13.24
N LEU A 166 -10.90 -1.05 12.64
CA LEU A 166 -10.76 -1.06 11.19
C LEU A 166 -11.49 -2.25 10.55
N ALA A 167 -11.37 -3.44 11.14
CA ALA A 167 -12.07 -4.63 10.65
C ALA A 167 -13.59 -4.43 10.67
N THR A 168 -14.13 -3.79 11.72
CA THR A 168 -15.56 -3.47 11.82
C THR A 168 -15.98 -2.51 10.71
N LYS A 169 -15.26 -1.40 10.50
CA LYS A 169 -15.58 -0.46 9.41
C LYS A 169 -15.53 -1.09 8.02
N VAL A 170 -14.56 -1.98 7.78
CA VAL A 170 -14.46 -2.73 6.53
C VAL A 170 -15.69 -3.63 6.34
N ASN A 171 -16.08 -4.36 7.38
CA ASN A 171 -17.24 -5.24 7.33
C ASN A 171 -18.56 -4.47 7.21
N GLU A 172 -18.71 -3.32 7.87
CA GLU A 172 -19.89 -2.46 7.73
C GLU A 172 -20.03 -1.89 6.31
N THR A 173 -18.90 -1.54 5.67
CA THR A 173 -18.91 -0.89 4.35
C THR A 173 -19.01 -1.90 3.20
N TRP A 174 -18.33 -3.03 3.29
CA TRP A 174 -18.20 -4.01 2.18
C TRP A 174 -18.58 -5.44 2.57
N GLY A 175 -18.81 -5.73 3.83
CA GLY A 175 -19.09 -7.09 4.33
C GLY A 175 -17.84 -7.94 4.60
N SER A 176 -16.73 -7.72 3.88
CA SER A 176 -15.46 -8.40 4.13
C SER A 176 -14.26 -7.67 3.52
N PRO A 177 -13.03 -7.96 3.99
CA PRO A 177 -11.80 -7.48 3.34
C PRO A 177 -11.67 -7.92 1.87
N THR A 178 -12.12 -9.13 1.54
CA THR A 178 -12.16 -9.62 0.14
C THR A 178 -13.09 -8.78 -0.72
N ALA A 179 -14.32 -8.51 -0.24
CA ALA A 179 -15.28 -7.67 -0.95
C ALA A 179 -14.80 -6.21 -1.11
N MET A 180 -14.03 -5.69 -0.15
CA MET A 180 -13.36 -4.38 -0.28
C MET A 180 -12.35 -4.39 -1.44
N LEU A 181 -11.49 -5.41 -1.52
CA LEU A 181 -10.54 -5.53 -2.62
C LEU A 181 -11.24 -5.77 -3.97
N ASP A 182 -12.36 -6.48 -4.00
CA ASP A 182 -13.18 -6.66 -5.20
C ASP A 182 -13.78 -5.33 -5.69
N ALA A 183 -14.30 -4.52 -4.78
CA ALA A 183 -14.79 -3.18 -5.08
C ALA A 183 -13.67 -2.26 -5.60
N LEU A 184 -12.47 -2.32 -4.99
CA LEU A 184 -11.29 -1.60 -5.45
C LEU A 184 -10.88 -2.04 -6.87
N ARG A 185 -10.79 -3.35 -7.13
CA ARG A 185 -10.45 -3.90 -8.45
C ARG A 185 -11.48 -3.51 -9.50
N SER A 186 -12.77 -3.51 -9.15
CA SER A 186 -13.84 -3.09 -10.06
C SER A 186 -13.66 -1.62 -10.46
N ALA A 187 -13.47 -0.72 -9.49
CA ALA A 187 -13.22 0.69 -9.78
C ALA A 187 -11.95 0.93 -10.61
N ALA A 188 -10.87 0.21 -10.31
CA ALA A 188 -9.61 0.26 -11.05
C ALA A 188 -9.76 -0.26 -12.50
N GLY A 189 -10.51 -1.34 -12.68
CA GLY A 189 -10.78 -1.95 -13.98
C GLY A 189 -11.63 -1.06 -14.89
N SER A 190 -12.59 -0.34 -14.32
CA SER A 190 -13.51 0.54 -15.07
C SER A 190 -12.97 1.94 -15.35
N LEU A 191 -11.81 2.32 -14.80
CA LEU A 191 -11.21 3.62 -15.03
C LEU A 191 -10.79 3.78 -16.50
N PHE A 192 -11.36 4.74 -17.22
CA PHE A 192 -10.98 4.98 -18.60
C PHE A 192 -9.68 5.79 -18.70
N GLY A 193 -8.71 5.27 -19.45
CA GLY A 193 -7.39 5.88 -19.60
C GLY A 193 -6.49 5.65 -18.38
N SER A 194 -5.63 6.64 -18.12
CA SER A 194 -4.64 6.64 -17.05
C SER A 194 -5.21 7.13 -15.73
N GLY A 195 -4.87 6.47 -14.63
CA GLY A 195 -5.29 6.92 -13.31
C GLY A 195 -5.02 5.91 -12.21
N TRP A 196 -5.71 6.13 -11.09
CA TRP A 196 -5.54 5.39 -9.86
C TRP A 196 -6.89 5.06 -9.23
N ALA A 197 -6.96 3.94 -8.53
CA ALA A 197 -8.07 3.61 -7.65
C ALA A 197 -7.58 3.47 -6.21
N TRP A 198 -8.44 3.87 -5.27
CA TRP A 198 -8.08 4.08 -3.88
C TRP A 198 -9.10 3.48 -2.93
N VAL A 199 -8.62 2.96 -1.79
CA VAL A 199 -9.40 2.92 -0.56
C VAL A 199 -9.03 4.17 0.23
N ILE A 200 -10.01 4.99 0.58
CA ILE A 200 -9.80 6.28 1.26
C ILE A 200 -10.50 6.31 2.62
N TYR A 201 -9.92 7.08 3.55
CA TYR A 201 -10.58 7.56 4.76
C TYR A 201 -11.15 8.96 4.49
N ARG A 202 -12.47 9.11 4.61
CA ARG A 202 -13.15 10.36 4.31
C ARG A 202 -13.15 11.34 5.50
N PRO A 203 -13.35 12.64 5.26
CA PRO A 203 -13.44 13.63 6.32
C PRO A 203 -14.53 13.36 7.37
N ASP A 204 -15.59 12.63 7.01
CA ASP A 204 -16.67 12.20 7.91
C ASP A 204 -16.34 10.96 8.75
N GLY A 205 -15.13 10.39 8.58
CA GLY A 205 -14.66 9.21 9.29
C GLY A 205 -15.12 7.87 8.70
N THR A 206 -15.77 7.88 7.53
CA THR A 206 -16.14 6.68 6.78
C THR A 206 -15.01 6.21 5.86
N LEU A 207 -15.08 4.94 5.47
CA LEU A 207 -14.22 4.39 4.42
C LEU A 207 -14.92 4.43 3.07
N GLY A 208 -14.17 4.43 1.97
CA GLY A 208 -14.76 4.16 0.68
C GLY A 208 -13.79 4.02 -0.47
N ILE A 209 -14.35 3.72 -1.63
CA ILE A 209 -13.62 3.61 -2.89
C ILE A 209 -13.66 4.95 -3.62
N ALA A 210 -12.52 5.35 -4.16
CA ALA A 210 -12.37 6.51 -5.02
C ALA A 210 -11.53 6.17 -6.25
N SER A 211 -11.68 6.95 -7.31
CA SER A 211 -10.78 6.94 -8.46
C SER A 211 -10.37 8.36 -8.82
N THR A 212 -9.16 8.49 -9.36
CA THR A 212 -8.62 9.77 -9.81
C THR A 212 -7.96 9.63 -11.18
N PRO A 213 -8.15 10.60 -12.09
CA PRO A 213 -7.50 10.56 -13.38
C PRO A 213 -6.03 10.97 -13.25
N ASN A 214 -5.21 10.48 -14.17
CA ASN A 214 -3.81 10.85 -14.30
C ASN A 214 -3.04 10.68 -12.98
N GLN A 215 -2.50 11.77 -12.42
CA GLN A 215 -1.74 11.77 -11.17
C GLN A 215 -2.44 12.54 -10.06
N ASP A 216 -3.73 12.82 -10.22
CA ASP A 216 -4.52 13.39 -9.14
C ASP A 216 -4.53 12.45 -7.94
N ASN A 217 -4.50 13.03 -6.74
CA ASN A 217 -4.50 12.28 -5.50
C ASN A 217 -5.69 12.71 -4.62
N PRO A 218 -6.33 11.79 -3.88
CA PRO A 218 -7.42 12.09 -2.96
C PRO A 218 -7.17 13.24 -1.97
N ILE A 219 -5.91 13.52 -1.60
CA ILE A 219 -5.58 14.61 -0.68
C ILE A 219 -5.67 15.99 -1.33
N MET A 220 -5.72 16.09 -2.66
CA MET A 220 -5.68 17.37 -3.39
C MET A 220 -7.03 18.09 -3.35
N ARG A 221 -7.24 18.85 -2.27
CA ARG A 221 -8.50 19.57 -2.02
C ARG A 221 -8.87 20.51 -3.17
N ARG A 222 -10.14 20.47 -3.59
CA ARG A 222 -10.69 21.22 -4.74
C ARG A 222 -10.09 20.89 -6.11
N LEU A 223 -9.20 19.91 -6.23
CA LEU A 223 -8.68 19.42 -7.52
C LEU A 223 -9.29 18.06 -7.91
N VAL A 224 -9.83 17.32 -6.93
CA VAL A 224 -10.59 16.08 -7.13
C VAL A 224 -12.07 16.31 -6.81
N SER A 225 -12.93 15.38 -7.26
CA SER A 225 -14.35 15.40 -6.91
C SER A 225 -14.54 15.16 -5.41
N ALA A 226 -15.66 15.64 -4.85
CA ALA A 226 -15.96 15.42 -3.42
C ALA A 226 -16.04 13.93 -3.04
N ALA A 227 -16.46 13.07 -3.98
CA ALA A 227 -16.50 11.63 -3.77
C ALA A 227 -15.10 10.98 -3.70
N SER A 228 -14.10 11.65 -4.30
CA SER A 228 -12.70 11.21 -4.33
C SER A 228 -11.80 11.93 -3.33
N GLU A 229 -12.31 12.90 -2.55
CA GLU A 229 -11.53 13.62 -1.53
C GLU A 229 -11.41 12.79 -0.24
N GLY A 230 -10.18 12.63 0.27
CA GLY A 230 -9.90 11.87 1.49
C GLY A 230 -8.43 11.51 1.66
N VAL A 231 -8.10 10.81 2.73
CA VAL A 231 -6.74 10.28 2.97
C VAL A 231 -6.62 8.90 2.33
N PRO A 232 -5.69 8.68 1.38
CA PRO A 232 -5.52 7.38 0.74
C PRO A 232 -4.91 6.38 1.72
N LEU A 233 -5.57 5.23 1.85
CA LEU A 233 -5.16 4.12 2.71
C LEU A 233 -4.54 2.99 1.88
N ILE A 234 -5.13 2.71 0.72
CA ILE A 234 -4.64 1.80 -0.31
C ILE A 234 -4.74 2.51 -1.65
N GLY A 235 -3.75 2.30 -2.54
CA GLY A 235 -3.77 2.82 -3.90
C GLY A 235 -3.22 1.79 -4.89
N VAL A 236 -3.86 1.66 -6.05
CA VAL A 236 -3.39 0.82 -7.16
C VAL A 236 -3.25 1.66 -8.43
N ASP A 237 -2.09 1.54 -9.08
CA ASP A 237 -1.79 2.18 -10.36
C ASP A 237 -2.45 1.41 -11.50
N VAL A 238 -3.22 2.09 -12.36
CA VAL A 238 -3.77 1.54 -13.60
C VAL A 238 -3.35 2.31 -14.84
N TRP A 239 -2.31 3.13 -14.75
CA TRP A 239 -1.54 3.52 -15.92
C TRP A 239 -0.96 2.28 -16.60
N GLU A 240 -0.96 2.27 -17.93
CA GLU A 240 -0.50 1.10 -18.69
C GLU A 240 0.97 0.75 -18.37
N HIS A 241 1.81 1.74 -18.07
CA HIS A 241 3.21 1.49 -17.65
C HIS A 241 3.33 0.58 -16.41
N ALA A 242 2.28 0.45 -15.59
CA ALA A 242 2.30 -0.37 -14.38
C ALA A 242 2.09 -1.87 -14.66
N TYR A 243 1.62 -2.24 -15.85
CA TYR A 243 1.26 -3.63 -16.13
C TYR A 243 1.51 -4.10 -17.56
N TYR A 244 1.71 -3.20 -18.53
CA TYR A 244 1.64 -3.55 -19.95
C TYR A 244 2.72 -4.55 -20.39
N LEU A 245 3.92 -4.48 -19.79
CA LEU A 245 5.03 -5.40 -20.11
C LEU A 245 4.73 -6.87 -19.77
N LYS A 246 3.85 -7.13 -18.79
CA LYS A 246 3.44 -8.49 -18.42
C LYS A 246 2.03 -8.85 -18.91
N TYR A 247 1.10 -7.92 -18.80
CA TYR A 247 -0.33 -8.17 -18.99
C TYR A 247 -0.91 -7.61 -20.27
N ARG A 248 -0.13 -6.80 -21.03
CA ARG A 248 -0.60 -6.10 -22.23
C ARG A 248 -1.90 -5.35 -21.94
N ASN A 249 -2.93 -5.53 -22.74
CA ASN A 249 -4.24 -4.91 -22.57
C ASN A 249 -5.10 -5.54 -21.46
N VAL A 250 -4.66 -6.64 -20.83
CA VAL A 250 -5.48 -7.41 -19.88
C VAL A 250 -5.33 -6.88 -18.45
N ARG A 251 -5.75 -5.62 -18.23
CA ARG A 251 -5.70 -4.94 -16.91
C ARG A 251 -6.33 -5.77 -15.79
N SER A 252 -7.42 -6.48 -16.07
CA SER A 252 -8.11 -7.33 -15.08
C SER A 252 -7.20 -8.44 -14.53
N ALA A 253 -6.32 -9.02 -15.36
CA ALA A 253 -5.38 -10.05 -14.93
C ALA A 253 -4.30 -9.47 -14.01
N TYR A 254 -3.82 -8.25 -14.29
CA TYR A 254 -2.92 -7.52 -13.37
C TYR A 254 -3.59 -7.30 -12.01
N LEU A 255 -4.81 -6.74 -12.00
CA LEU A 255 -5.54 -6.43 -10.76
C LEU A 255 -5.84 -7.68 -9.93
N LEU A 256 -6.11 -8.82 -10.57
CA LEU A 256 -6.29 -10.12 -9.90
C LEU A 256 -5.03 -10.61 -9.19
N GLN A 257 -3.84 -10.29 -9.72
CA GLN A 257 -2.57 -10.66 -9.11
C GLN A 257 -2.11 -9.63 -8.08
N TRP A 258 -2.32 -8.35 -8.34
CA TRP A 258 -1.88 -7.25 -7.50
C TRP A 258 -2.46 -7.32 -6.07
N VAL A 259 -3.72 -7.75 -5.91
CA VAL A 259 -4.34 -7.86 -4.57
C VAL A 259 -3.60 -8.77 -3.60
N ASN A 260 -2.82 -9.73 -4.12
CA ASN A 260 -2.01 -10.65 -3.32
C ASN A 260 -0.72 -10.00 -2.79
N LEU A 261 -0.38 -8.79 -3.27
CA LEU A 261 0.71 -7.98 -2.74
C LEU A 261 0.25 -7.04 -1.62
N VAL A 262 -1.05 -6.88 -1.38
CA VAL A 262 -1.56 -5.87 -0.42
C VAL A 262 -1.01 -6.11 0.98
N ASP A 263 -0.36 -5.09 1.52
CA ASP A 263 0.14 -5.09 2.88
C ASP A 263 -0.94 -4.58 3.85
N TRP A 264 -1.65 -5.54 4.47
CA TRP A 264 -2.69 -5.26 5.46
C TRP A 264 -2.18 -4.53 6.70
N SER A 265 -0.91 -4.71 7.05
CA SER A 265 -0.34 -3.95 8.16
C SER A 265 -0.20 -2.49 7.73
N TYR A 266 0.34 -2.23 6.53
CA TYR A 266 0.51 -0.86 6.05
C TYR A 266 -0.83 -0.15 5.89
N PHE A 267 -1.87 -0.88 5.47
CA PHE A 267 -3.26 -0.40 5.49
C PHE A 267 -3.71 0.03 6.89
N GLN A 268 -3.49 -0.81 7.91
CA GLN A 268 -3.78 -0.48 9.31
C GLN A 268 -3.02 0.78 9.78
N ARG A 269 -1.72 0.90 9.46
CA ARG A 269 -0.92 2.09 9.79
C ARG A 269 -1.50 3.36 9.17
N ASN A 270 -1.84 3.33 7.88
CA ASN A 270 -2.42 4.48 7.19
C ASN A 270 -3.75 4.89 7.81
N TYR A 271 -4.57 3.91 8.20
CA TYR A 271 -5.83 4.16 8.90
C TYR A 271 -5.60 4.85 10.26
N ASP A 272 -4.64 4.38 11.06
CA ASP A 272 -4.33 4.99 12.36
C ASP A 272 -3.77 6.42 12.22
N LEU A 273 -3.02 6.71 11.15
CA LEU A 273 -2.62 8.09 10.83
C LEU A 273 -3.82 8.95 10.46
N ALA A 274 -4.66 8.46 9.54
CA ALA A 274 -5.84 9.19 9.05
C ALA A 274 -6.82 9.54 10.18
N LYS A 275 -7.10 8.60 11.10
CA LYS A 275 -7.92 8.85 12.30
C LYS A 275 -7.40 9.98 13.18
N ARG A 276 -6.09 10.19 13.19
CA ARG A 276 -5.42 11.25 13.96
C ARG A 276 -5.28 12.56 13.17
N GLY A 277 -5.93 12.65 12.00
CA GLY A 277 -5.83 13.80 11.10
C GLY A 277 -4.45 13.95 10.48
N LYS A 278 -3.69 12.85 10.37
CA LYS A 278 -2.34 12.84 9.78
C LYS A 278 -2.36 12.13 8.43
N ILE A 279 -1.53 12.62 7.53
CA ILE A 279 -1.24 11.99 6.24
C ILE A 279 0.20 11.49 6.29
N ASP A 280 0.47 10.39 5.60
CA ASP A 280 1.79 9.79 5.57
C ASP A 280 2.83 10.75 4.97
N SER A 281 3.84 11.10 5.75
CA SER A 281 4.91 12.03 5.37
C SER A 281 5.98 11.30 4.56
N ILE A 282 5.58 10.76 3.41
CA ILE A 282 6.40 9.87 2.58
C ILE A 282 7.60 10.60 1.96
N TYR A 283 7.39 11.87 1.59
CA TYR A 283 8.40 12.77 1.05
C TYR A 283 8.59 13.95 1.97
N CYS A 284 9.75 13.94 2.61
CA CYS A 284 10.47 15.06 3.19
C CYS A 284 11.94 14.87 2.77
#